data_AF-A0A7S0NNB2-F1
#
_entry.id   AF-A0A7S0NNB2-F1
#
_cell.length_a   1.000
_cell.length_b   1.000
_cell.length_c   1.000
_cell.angle_alpha   90.00
_cell.angle_beta   90.00
_cell.angle_gamma   90.00
#
_symmetry.space_group_name_H-M   'P 1'
#
loop_
_entity.id
_entity.type
_entity.pdbx_description
1 polymer ?
#
loop_
_entity_poly.entity_id
_entity_poly.type
_entity_poly.pdbx_seq_one_letter_code
_entity_poly.pdbx_strand_id
1 'polypeptide(L)'
;VSPLKSRLASDDAGQPVDDTWTSHMAWLGRGDGKARYDATRLEGVDAIVSCVDSLADRRAIDELSCRTRCALLDAGCDGDAVSCHVAVPHRTMPWSHGPRDAPEWEPPSCVLGNFPHAWVHAARWAKDLFVDLFVEAPRGVNAYLRDSTYAEENLDASSSSRDLGSRLRDLRRMHAGLVRERPYEYSHCVRWAAARFREYFTLLPSAILKNFPPAQTR
;
A
#
# COMPACT_ATOMS: atom_id res chain seq x y z
N VAL A 1 6.44 -13.53 -20.20
CA VAL A 1 5.17 -13.69 -19.46
C VAL A 1 5.48 -14.61 -18.29
N SER A 2 5.65 -14.08 -17.08
CA SER A 2 5.89 -14.95 -15.92
C SER A 2 4.69 -15.89 -15.77
N PRO A 3 4.90 -17.21 -15.65
CA PRO A 3 3.80 -18.14 -15.57
C PRO A 3 2.99 -17.86 -14.31
N LEU A 4 1.66 -17.95 -14.45
CA LEU A 4 0.72 -17.61 -13.38
C LEU A 4 0.83 -18.66 -12.27
N LYS A 5 1.01 -18.20 -11.03
CA LYS A 5 1.14 -19.09 -9.86
C LYS A 5 0.02 -20.14 -9.81
N SER A 6 -1.23 -19.73 -10.07
CA SER A 6 -2.39 -20.62 -10.06
C SER A 6 -2.37 -21.69 -11.15
N ARG A 7 -1.82 -21.39 -12.34
CA ARG A 7 -1.69 -22.38 -13.43
C ARG A 7 -0.54 -23.34 -13.17
N LEU A 8 0.61 -22.82 -12.73
CA LEU A 8 1.75 -23.65 -12.37
C LEU A 8 1.38 -24.65 -11.28
N ALA A 9 0.68 -24.21 -10.24
CA ALA A 9 0.25 -25.08 -9.16
C ALA A 9 -0.73 -26.16 -9.64
N SER A 10 -1.66 -25.83 -10.54
CA SER A 10 -2.58 -26.83 -11.09
C SER A 10 -1.89 -27.83 -12.01
N ASP A 11 -0.90 -27.37 -12.78
CA ASP A 11 -0.16 -28.22 -13.71
C ASP A 11 0.80 -29.16 -12.96
N ASP A 12 1.46 -28.67 -11.90
CA ASP A 12 2.42 -29.42 -11.08
C ASP A 12 1.77 -30.51 -10.24
N ALA A 13 0.60 -30.22 -9.66
CA ALA A 13 -0.16 -31.22 -8.92
C ALA A 13 -0.78 -32.31 -9.81
N GLY A 14 -0.93 -32.04 -11.11
CA GLY A 14 -1.64 -32.88 -12.05
C GLY A 14 -3.17 -32.86 -11.85
N GLN A 15 -3.92 -33.21 -12.90
CA GLN A 15 -5.36 -33.46 -12.76
C GLN A 15 -5.56 -34.75 -11.94
N PRO A 16 -6.29 -34.71 -10.81
CA PRO A 16 -6.63 -35.93 -10.10
C PRO A 16 -7.58 -36.77 -10.96
N VAL A 17 -7.54 -38.08 -10.77
CA VAL A 17 -8.28 -39.05 -11.60
C VAL A 17 -9.81 -38.84 -11.51
N ASP A 18 -10.29 -38.37 -10.35
CA ASP A 18 -11.72 -38.21 -10.05
C ASP A 18 -12.14 -36.76 -9.74
N ASP A 19 -11.22 -35.78 -9.82
CA ASP A 19 -11.50 -34.37 -9.53
C ASP A 19 -11.16 -33.46 -10.71
N THR A 20 -11.94 -32.38 -10.88
CA THR A 20 -11.68 -31.34 -11.86
C THR A 20 -11.13 -30.08 -11.20
N TRP A 21 -9.93 -29.66 -11.58
CA TRP A 21 -9.32 -28.43 -11.09
C TRP A 21 -9.49 -27.29 -12.09
N THR A 22 -9.91 -26.12 -11.61
CA THR A 22 -10.01 -24.90 -12.41
C THR A 22 -9.14 -23.80 -11.82
N SER A 23 -8.16 -23.32 -12.59
CA SER A 23 -7.30 -22.23 -12.19
C SER A 23 -7.75 -20.90 -12.78
N HIS A 24 -7.66 -19.84 -11.97
CA HIS A 24 -8.10 -18.50 -12.35
C HIS A 24 -7.03 -17.47 -12.05
N MET A 25 -7.13 -16.33 -12.74
CA MET A 25 -6.41 -15.10 -12.42
C MET A 25 -7.44 -14.00 -12.22
N ALA A 26 -7.77 -13.72 -10.97
CA ALA A 26 -8.64 -12.63 -10.61
C ALA A 26 -8.35 -12.21 -9.17
N TRP A 27 -8.42 -10.90 -8.92
CA TRP A 27 -8.25 -10.35 -7.58
C TRP A 27 -9.57 -10.45 -6.83
N LEU A 28 -9.61 -11.18 -5.73
CA LEU A 28 -10.81 -11.29 -4.93
C LEU A 28 -11.21 -9.89 -4.41
N GLY A 29 -12.48 -9.52 -4.59
CA GLY A 29 -13.01 -8.23 -4.11
C GLY A 29 -12.62 -6.98 -4.92
N ARG A 30 -11.81 -7.09 -5.98
CA ARG A 30 -11.43 -5.95 -6.85
C ARG A 30 -11.66 -6.27 -8.34
N GLY A 31 -11.93 -5.23 -9.12
CA GLY A 31 -12.02 -5.32 -10.58
C GLY A 31 -12.97 -6.41 -11.08
N ASP A 32 -12.49 -7.22 -12.02
CA ASP A 32 -13.23 -8.34 -12.60
C ASP A 32 -13.50 -9.48 -11.60
N GLY A 33 -12.62 -9.66 -10.61
CA GLY A 33 -12.76 -10.71 -9.60
C GLY A 33 -13.96 -10.55 -8.67
N LYS A 34 -14.41 -9.31 -8.41
CA LYS A 34 -15.65 -9.05 -7.66
C LYS A 34 -16.89 -9.62 -8.38
N ALA A 35 -16.94 -9.51 -9.71
CA ALA A 35 -18.02 -10.08 -10.52
C ALA A 35 -17.85 -11.59 -10.76
N ARG A 36 -16.61 -12.08 -10.71
CA ARG A 36 -16.28 -13.49 -10.95
C ARG A 36 -16.57 -14.37 -9.75
N TYR A 37 -16.41 -13.84 -8.54
CA TYR A 37 -16.63 -14.53 -7.27
C TYR A 37 -17.70 -13.83 -6.43
N ASP A 38 -18.84 -13.54 -7.05
CA ASP A 38 -20.03 -13.12 -6.32
C ASP A 38 -20.78 -14.34 -5.75
N ALA A 39 -21.67 -14.10 -4.79
CA ALA A 39 -22.35 -15.13 -4.03
C ALA A 39 -23.09 -16.16 -4.91
N THR A 40 -23.64 -15.71 -6.05
CA THR A 40 -24.34 -16.57 -7.02
C THR A 40 -23.42 -17.58 -7.72
N ARG A 41 -22.13 -17.26 -7.89
CA ARG A 41 -21.14 -18.16 -8.50
C ARG A 41 -20.49 -19.10 -7.50
N LEU A 42 -20.60 -18.79 -6.21
CA LEU A 42 -20.15 -19.64 -5.11
C LEU A 42 -21.30 -20.47 -4.53
N GLU A 43 -22.47 -20.46 -5.16
CA GLU A 43 -23.55 -21.38 -4.84
C GLU A 43 -23.07 -22.82 -5.03
N GLY A 44 -23.21 -23.64 -3.98
CA GLY A 44 -22.76 -25.03 -3.98
C GLY A 44 -21.30 -25.25 -3.56
N VAL A 45 -20.57 -24.18 -3.19
CA VAL A 45 -19.24 -24.33 -2.56
C VAL A 45 -19.42 -24.70 -1.09
N ASP A 46 -18.85 -25.82 -0.66
CA ASP A 46 -18.94 -26.26 0.75
C ASP A 46 -18.00 -25.47 1.67
N ALA A 47 -16.78 -25.20 1.20
CA ALA A 47 -15.73 -24.58 1.98
C ALA A 47 -14.81 -23.68 1.14
N ILE A 48 -14.28 -22.65 1.78
CA ILE A 48 -13.26 -21.75 1.25
C ILE A 48 -11.98 -21.95 2.07
N VAL A 49 -10.85 -22.17 1.40
CA VAL A 49 -9.53 -22.23 2.03
C VAL A 49 -8.75 -20.97 1.67
N SER A 50 -8.40 -20.17 2.69
CA SER A 50 -7.71 -18.90 2.56
C SER A 50 -6.22 -19.03 2.86
N CYS A 51 -5.39 -18.57 1.92
CA CYS A 51 -3.93 -18.51 2.03
C CYS A 51 -3.40 -17.14 1.54
N VAL A 52 -3.99 -16.05 2.05
CA VAL A 52 -3.64 -14.68 1.65
C VAL A 52 -2.67 -14.02 2.62
N ASP A 53 -1.91 -13.06 2.12
CA ASP A 53 -0.85 -12.34 2.83
C ASP A 53 -1.30 -10.98 3.41
N SER A 54 -2.53 -10.52 3.11
CA SER A 54 -3.05 -9.26 3.60
C SER A 54 -4.29 -9.44 4.49
N LEU A 55 -4.34 -8.70 5.61
CA LEU A 55 -5.50 -8.68 6.50
C LEU A 55 -6.76 -8.16 5.78
N ALA A 56 -6.60 -7.26 4.81
CA ALA A 56 -7.72 -6.72 4.03
C ALA A 56 -8.37 -7.81 3.18
N ASP A 57 -7.56 -8.67 2.53
CA ASP A 57 -8.08 -9.77 1.73
C ASP A 57 -8.67 -10.88 2.61
N ARG A 58 -8.09 -11.16 3.80
CA ARG A 58 -8.70 -12.07 4.79
C ARG A 58 -10.10 -11.63 5.17
N ARG A 59 -10.28 -10.33 5.47
CA ARG A 59 -11.60 -9.74 5.78
C ARG A 59 -12.57 -9.87 4.61
N ALA A 60 -12.11 -9.62 3.39
CA ALA A 60 -12.96 -9.76 2.20
C ALA A 60 -13.41 -11.22 1.97
N ILE A 61 -12.53 -12.20 2.23
CA ILE A 61 -12.86 -13.63 2.15
C ILE A 61 -13.85 -14.02 3.26
N ASP A 62 -13.64 -13.56 4.49
CA ASP A 62 -14.53 -13.83 5.61
C ASP A 62 -15.93 -13.21 5.43
N GLU A 63 -16.01 -11.99 4.88
CA GLU A 63 -17.28 -11.38 4.52
C GLU A 63 -17.99 -12.19 3.42
N LEU A 64 -17.22 -12.69 2.44
CA LEU A 64 -17.75 -13.54 1.38
C LEU A 64 -18.28 -14.87 1.92
N SER A 65 -17.53 -15.55 2.80
CA SER A 65 -17.94 -16.83 3.41
C SER A 65 -19.20 -16.66 4.25
N CYS A 66 -19.33 -15.55 4.98
CA CYS A 66 -20.54 -15.23 5.74
C CYS A 66 -21.74 -15.01 4.82
N ARG A 67 -21.56 -14.31 3.69
CA ARG A 67 -22.62 -14.05 2.71
C ARG A 67 -23.09 -15.33 2.02
N THR A 68 -22.16 -16.21 1.64
CA THR A 68 -22.47 -17.46 0.92
C THR A 68 -22.80 -18.62 1.85
N ARG A 69 -22.57 -18.46 3.16
CA ARG A 69 -22.72 -19.51 4.18
C ARG A 69 -21.85 -20.73 3.90
N CYS A 70 -20.63 -20.50 3.40
CA CYS A 70 -19.61 -21.54 3.24
C CYS A 70 -18.77 -21.65 4.51
N ALA A 71 -18.22 -22.83 4.80
CA ALA A 71 -17.16 -22.93 5.81
C ALA A 71 -15.91 -22.18 5.35
N LEU A 72 -15.14 -21.60 6.28
CA LEU A 72 -13.86 -20.95 6.00
C LEU A 72 -12.76 -21.62 6.81
N LEU A 73 -11.69 -22.05 6.12
CA LEU A 73 -10.43 -22.43 6.72
C LEU A 73 -9.40 -21.35 6.35
N ASP A 74 -8.98 -20.55 7.31
CA ASP A 74 -7.94 -19.54 7.12
C ASP A 74 -6.63 -20.00 7.75
N ALA A 75 -5.55 -19.96 6.97
CA ALA A 75 -4.20 -20.28 7.42
C ALA A 75 -3.29 -19.06 7.30
N GLY A 76 -2.51 -18.79 8.33
CA GLY A 76 -1.51 -17.72 8.36
C GLY A 76 -0.15 -18.22 8.80
N CYS A 77 0.89 -17.63 8.25
CA CYS A 77 2.25 -17.80 8.73
C CYS A 77 2.94 -16.45 8.91
N ASP A 78 3.68 -16.31 9.99
CA ASP A 78 4.59 -15.20 10.25
C ASP A 78 5.92 -15.77 10.75
N GLY A 79 6.90 -15.87 9.85
CA GLY A 79 8.14 -16.59 10.12
C GLY A 79 7.88 -18.08 10.39
N ASP A 80 8.21 -18.51 11.61
CA ASP A 80 7.97 -19.87 12.13
C ASP A 80 6.62 -20.01 12.85
N ALA A 81 5.93 -18.91 13.14
CA ALA A 81 4.61 -18.93 13.74
C ALA A 81 3.55 -19.29 12.69
N VAL A 82 2.66 -20.20 13.05
CA VAL A 82 1.54 -20.64 12.21
C VAL A 82 0.24 -20.48 12.98
N SER A 83 -0.79 -19.96 12.31
CA SER A 83 -2.14 -19.85 12.84
C SER A 83 -3.14 -20.47 11.87
N CYS A 84 -4.17 -21.11 12.43
CA CYS A 84 -5.29 -21.64 11.67
C CYS A 84 -6.59 -21.21 12.35
N HIS A 85 -7.55 -20.72 11.57
CA HIS A 85 -8.89 -20.39 12.03
C HIS A 85 -9.93 -21.15 11.19
N VAL A 86 -10.92 -21.72 11.88
CA VAL A 86 -12.03 -22.43 11.24
C VAL A 86 -13.33 -21.71 11.56
N ALA A 87 -13.98 -21.15 10.54
CA ALA A 87 -15.31 -20.57 10.66
C ALA A 87 -16.36 -21.51 10.04
N VAL A 88 -17.30 -21.99 10.85
CA VAL A 88 -18.41 -22.84 10.43
C VAL A 88 -19.72 -22.06 10.57
N PRO A 89 -20.52 -21.94 9.50
CA PRO A 89 -21.81 -21.26 9.53
C PRO A 89 -22.68 -21.73 10.70
N HIS A 90 -23.23 -20.77 11.45
CA HIS A 90 -24.13 -21.01 12.60
C HIS A 90 -23.53 -21.80 13.78
N ARG A 91 -22.20 -22.01 13.81
CA ARG A 91 -21.53 -22.79 14.86
C ARG A 91 -20.39 -22.04 15.53
N THR A 92 -19.58 -21.33 14.76
CA THR A 92 -18.44 -20.57 15.28
C THR A 92 -18.52 -19.10 14.88
N MET A 93 -17.68 -18.28 15.50
CA MET A 93 -17.58 -16.87 15.15
C MET A 93 -16.83 -16.69 13.82
N PRO A 94 -17.24 -15.73 12.97
CA PRO A 94 -16.47 -15.35 11.79
C PRO A 94 -15.08 -14.84 12.18
N TRP A 95 -14.13 -14.91 11.26
CA TRP A 95 -12.76 -14.49 11.48
C TRP A 95 -12.68 -13.00 11.89
N SER A 96 -13.46 -12.13 11.22
CA SER A 96 -13.44 -10.68 11.42
C SER A 96 -14.01 -10.23 12.76
N HIS A 97 -14.69 -11.12 13.49
CA HIS A 97 -15.21 -10.87 14.83
C HIS A 97 -14.21 -11.25 15.94
N GLY A 98 -13.05 -11.82 15.59
CA GLY A 98 -11.98 -12.10 16.52
C GLY A 98 -11.32 -10.84 17.09
N PRO A 99 -10.30 -11.02 17.96
CA PRO A 99 -9.44 -9.94 18.40
C PRO A 99 -8.93 -9.15 17.20
N ARG A 100 -9.07 -7.81 17.23
CA ARG A 100 -8.50 -6.98 16.18
C ARG A 100 -6.99 -7.06 16.27
N ASP A 101 -6.35 -7.38 15.15
CA ASP A 101 -4.91 -7.31 15.03
C ASP A 101 -4.43 -5.94 15.48
N ALA A 102 -3.30 -5.92 16.18
CA ALA A 102 -2.64 -4.67 16.50
C ALA A 102 -2.40 -3.90 15.18
N PRO A 103 -2.64 -2.58 15.15
CA PRO A 103 -2.31 -1.79 13.97
C PRO A 103 -0.83 -1.98 13.65
N GLU A 104 -0.49 -1.95 12.36
CA GLU A 104 0.91 -1.92 11.95
C GLU A 104 1.64 -0.83 12.72
N TRP A 105 2.80 -1.16 13.27
CA TRP A 105 3.59 -0.19 14.01
C TRP A 105 4.05 0.91 13.05
N GLU A 106 3.66 2.15 13.36
CA GLU A 106 4.10 3.33 12.63
C GLU A 106 4.86 4.27 13.58
N PRO A 107 6.10 4.69 13.23
CA PRO A 107 6.81 5.67 14.01
C PRO A 107 6.06 7.02 14.01
N PRO A 108 6.02 7.76 15.13
CA PRO A 108 5.44 9.10 15.16
C PRO A 108 6.06 10.02 14.12
N SER A 109 5.25 10.90 13.51
CA SER A 109 5.71 11.81 12.46
C SER A 109 6.87 12.72 12.89
N CYS A 110 6.93 13.12 14.16
CA CYS A 110 8.02 13.91 14.71
C CYS A 110 9.36 13.14 14.78
N VAL A 111 9.31 11.82 15.00
CA VAL A 111 10.48 10.93 15.01
C VAL A 111 11.04 10.77 13.60
N LEU A 112 10.18 10.58 12.60
CA LEU A 112 10.59 10.49 11.20
C LEU A 112 11.11 11.82 10.64
N GLY A 113 10.49 12.93 11.05
CA GLY A 113 10.83 14.25 10.51
C GLY A 113 12.11 14.86 11.09
N ASN A 114 12.40 14.63 12.37
CA ASN A 114 13.46 15.38 13.06
C ASN A 114 14.38 14.53 13.95
N PHE A 115 13.89 13.47 14.59
CA PHE A 115 14.63 12.78 15.65
C PHE A 115 14.66 11.25 15.48
N PRO A 116 15.18 10.72 14.34
CA PRO A 116 15.32 9.30 14.16
C PRO A 116 16.45 8.75 15.04
N HIS A 117 16.12 7.79 15.91
CA HIS A 117 17.08 7.18 16.84
C HIS A 117 17.25 5.66 16.64
N ALA A 118 16.57 5.07 15.67
CA ALA A 118 16.64 3.65 15.35
C ALA A 118 16.70 3.47 13.83
N TRP A 119 17.30 2.37 13.36
CA TRP A 119 17.46 2.09 11.94
C TRP A 119 16.11 2.01 11.20
N VAL A 120 15.07 1.51 11.87
CA VAL A 120 13.71 1.41 11.30
C VAL A 120 13.13 2.79 10.97
N HIS A 121 13.42 3.81 11.78
CA HIS A 121 12.99 5.19 11.52
C HIS A 121 13.64 5.73 10.24
N ALA A 122 14.95 5.50 10.07
CA ALA A 122 15.67 5.91 8.88
C ALA A 122 15.19 5.15 7.63
N ALA A 123 14.93 3.84 7.75
CA ALA A 123 14.39 3.03 6.66
C ALA A 123 12.99 3.50 6.23
N ARG A 124 12.12 3.80 7.21
CA ARG A 124 10.78 4.33 6.94
C ARG A 124 10.85 5.71 6.29
N TRP A 125 11.67 6.62 6.82
CA TRP A 125 11.91 7.94 6.22
C TRP A 125 12.40 7.82 4.77
N ALA A 126 13.33 6.91 4.49
CA ALA A 126 13.84 6.69 3.13
C ALA A 126 12.76 6.16 2.18
N LYS A 127 11.90 5.26 2.65
CA LYS A 127 10.73 4.78 1.89
C LYS A 127 9.76 5.92 1.58
N ASP A 128 9.39 6.71 2.59
CA ASP A 128 8.47 7.84 2.40
C ASP A 128 9.05 8.89 1.46
N LEU A 129 10.37 9.17 1.56
CA LEU A 129 11.08 10.06 0.66
C LEU A 129 11.08 9.54 -0.79
N PHE A 130 11.29 8.23 -0.99
CA PHE A 130 11.22 7.62 -2.32
C PHE A 130 9.83 7.74 -2.93
N VAL A 131 8.79 7.40 -2.16
CA VAL A 131 7.39 7.50 -2.60
C VAL A 131 7.06 8.95 -2.95
N ASP A 132 7.48 9.90 -2.13
CA ASP A 132 7.28 11.33 -2.40
C ASP A 132 7.90 11.77 -3.73
N LEU A 133 9.20 11.52 -3.90
CA LEU A 133 9.98 12.01 -5.05
C LEU A 133 9.65 11.30 -6.37
N PHE A 134 9.42 9.99 -6.33
CA PHE A 134 9.37 9.15 -7.54
C PHE A 134 7.99 8.55 -7.83
N VAL A 135 7.03 8.67 -6.90
CA VAL A 135 5.67 8.18 -7.11
C VAL A 135 4.66 9.33 -7.05
N GLU A 136 4.57 10.04 -5.93
CA GLU A 136 3.55 11.07 -5.72
C GLU A 136 3.81 12.32 -6.57
N ALA A 137 5.05 12.81 -6.65
CA ALA A 137 5.39 13.94 -7.49
C ALA A 137 5.06 13.72 -8.99
N PRO A 138 5.52 12.65 -9.66
CA PRO A 138 5.15 12.41 -11.06
C PRO A 138 3.66 12.05 -11.23
N ARG A 139 3.04 11.36 -10.25
CA ARG A 139 1.60 11.09 -10.27
C ARG A 139 0.79 12.39 -10.27
N GLY A 140 1.16 13.35 -9.42
CA GLY A 140 0.51 14.66 -9.35
C GLY A 140 0.65 15.44 -10.65
N VAL A 141 1.85 15.46 -11.25
CA VAL A 141 2.08 16.09 -12.56
C VAL A 141 1.23 15.42 -13.65
N ASN A 142 1.21 14.09 -13.71
CA ASN A 142 0.42 13.37 -14.70
C ASN A 142 -1.08 13.58 -14.53
N ALA A 143 -1.59 13.65 -13.30
CA ALA A 143 -2.99 13.94 -13.03
C ALA A 143 -3.36 15.35 -13.52
N TYR A 144 -2.54 16.35 -13.19
CA TYR A 144 -2.72 17.72 -13.64
C TYR A 144 -2.69 17.86 -15.18
N LEU A 145 -1.81 17.12 -15.87
CA LEU A 145 -1.72 17.17 -17.34
C LEU A 145 -2.84 16.41 -18.06
N ARG A 146 -3.49 15.44 -17.40
CA ARG A 146 -4.55 14.61 -17.99
C ARG A 146 -5.93 15.22 -17.86
N ASP A 147 -6.14 16.03 -16.83
CA ASP A 147 -7.45 16.53 -16.46
C ASP A 147 -7.44 18.05 -16.31
N SER A 148 -8.22 18.73 -17.16
CA SER A 148 -8.34 20.19 -17.14
C SER A 148 -9.02 20.73 -15.89
N THR A 149 -9.85 19.94 -15.19
CA THR A 149 -10.53 20.40 -13.96
C THR A 149 -9.68 20.19 -12.71
N TYR A 150 -8.55 19.49 -12.81
CA TYR A 150 -7.71 19.15 -11.66
C TYR A 150 -7.32 20.36 -10.81
N ALA A 151 -6.96 21.48 -11.46
CA ALA A 151 -6.55 22.70 -10.77
C ALA A 151 -7.67 23.27 -9.91
N GLU A 152 -8.87 23.38 -10.50
CA GLU A 152 -10.05 23.90 -9.83
C GLU A 152 -10.46 22.99 -8.67
N GLU A 153 -10.34 21.67 -8.79
CA GLU A 153 -10.78 20.76 -7.72
C GLU A 153 -9.76 20.61 -6.57
N ASN A 154 -8.46 20.67 -6.90
CA ASN A 154 -7.39 20.27 -5.98
C ASN A 154 -6.47 21.41 -5.52
N LEU A 155 -6.38 22.49 -6.29
CA LEU A 155 -5.43 23.58 -6.05
C LEU A 155 -6.13 24.86 -5.60
N ASP A 156 -7.36 25.09 -6.05
CA ASP A 156 -8.15 26.25 -5.66
C ASP A 156 -8.63 26.18 -4.21
N ALA A 157 -8.48 27.30 -3.52
CA ALA A 157 -8.76 27.40 -2.08
C ALA A 157 -10.26 27.44 -1.76
N SER A 158 -11.11 27.83 -2.72
CA SER A 158 -12.56 27.97 -2.58
C SER A 158 -13.32 26.65 -2.76
N SER A 159 -12.75 25.71 -3.51
CA SER A 159 -13.38 24.48 -3.98
C SER A 159 -12.80 23.22 -3.31
N SER A 160 -11.52 23.25 -2.92
CA SER A 160 -10.84 22.10 -2.34
C SER A 160 -11.01 22.01 -0.82
N SER A 161 -11.51 20.87 -0.33
CA SER A 161 -11.61 20.55 1.11
C SER A 161 -10.27 20.21 1.78
N ARG A 162 -9.17 20.18 1.01
CA ARG A 162 -7.83 19.84 1.50
C ARG A 162 -7.19 21.00 2.27
N ASP A 163 -6.34 20.69 3.24
CA ASP A 163 -5.58 21.71 3.97
C ASP A 163 -4.63 22.50 3.05
N LEU A 164 -4.42 23.79 3.36
CA LEU A 164 -3.57 24.71 2.60
C LEU A 164 -2.13 24.19 2.48
N GLY A 165 -1.59 23.58 3.53
CA GLY A 165 -0.24 23.01 3.52
C GLY A 165 -0.11 21.88 2.50
N SER A 166 -1.14 21.03 2.35
CA SER A 166 -1.13 19.97 1.34
C SER A 166 -1.16 20.52 -0.07
N ARG A 167 -2.00 21.53 -0.33
CA ARG A 167 -2.09 22.17 -1.65
C ARG A 167 -0.77 22.83 -2.04
N LEU A 168 -0.14 23.55 -1.11
CA LEU A 168 1.15 24.19 -1.35
C LEU A 168 2.26 23.16 -1.64
N ARG A 169 2.24 21.99 -0.99
CA ARG A 169 3.17 20.90 -1.31
C ARG A 169 2.93 20.38 -2.73
N ASP A 170 1.68 20.11 -3.10
CA ASP A 170 1.34 19.59 -4.43
C ASP A 170 1.70 20.59 -5.54
N LEU A 171 1.41 21.88 -5.34
CA LEU A 171 1.84 22.97 -6.24
C LEU A 171 3.36 23.04 -6.40
N ARG A 172 4.11 22.95 -5.29
CA ARG A 172 5.59 22.97 -5.33
C ARG A 172 6.14 21.77 -6.09
N ARG A 173 5.57 20.57 -5.89
CA ARG A 173 5.95 19.36 -6.64
C ARG A 173 5.70 19.53 -8.13
N MET A 174 4.53 20.05 -8.51
CA MET A 174 4.19 20.28 -9.92
C MET A 174 5.09 21.33 -10.56
N HIS A 175 5.31 22.47 -9.89
CA HIS A 175 6.21 23.50 -10.37
C HIS A 175 7.66 22.99 -10.52
N ALA A 176 8.13 22.15 -9.60
CA ALA A 176 9.42 21.49 -9.70
C ALA A 176 9.49 20.55 -10.93
N GLY A 177 8.51 19.66 -11.08
CA GLY A 177 8.50 18.66 -12.16
C GLY A 177 8.23 19.21 -13.57
N LEU A 178 7.46 20.30 -13.68
CA LEU A 178 7.08 20.89 -14.97
C LEU A 178 8.06 21.97 -15.45
N VAL A 179 8.61 22.77 -14.53
CA VAL A 179 9.36 24.00 -14.85
C VAL A 179 10.78 23.97 -14.31
N ARG A 180 10.95 23.91 -12.98
CA ARG A 180 12.24 24.24 -12.34
C ARG A 180 13.29 23.14 -12.44
N GLU A 181 12.87 21.89 -12.32
CA GLU A 181 13.77 20.73 -12.15
C GLU A 181 13.54 19.65 -13.21
N ARG A 182 12.86 20.00 -14.30
CA ARG A 182 12.58 19.07 -15.41
C ARG A 182 13.89 18.67 -16.10
N PRO A 183 14.29 17.39 -16.08
CA PRO A 183 15.50 16.95 -16.76
C PRO A 183 15.26 16.80 -18.27
N TYR A 184 16.24 17.19 -19.07
CA TYR A 184 16.27 16.98 -20.53
C TYR A 184 17.42 16.05 -20.94
N GLU A 185 18.40 15.86 -20.05
CA GLU A 185 19.57 15.02 -20.22
C GLU A 185 19.89 14.29 -18.91
N TYR A 186 20.62 13.18 -18.99
CA TYR A 186 21.04 12.43 -17.81
C TYR A 186 21.88 13.27 -16.84
N SER A 187 22.70 14.19 -17.36
CA SER A 187 23.52 15.12 -16.57
C SER A 187 22.67 15.99 -15.62
N HIS A 188 21.43 16.32 -16.00
CA HIS A 188 20.49 17.06 -15.17
C HIS A 188 20.05 16.21 -13.97
N CYS A 189 19.77 14.93 -14.19
CA CYS A 189 19.39 13.99 -13.13
C CYS A 189 20.52 13.81 -12.11
N VAL A 190 21.78 13.73 -12.57
CA VAL A 190 22.94 13.63 -11.66
C VAL A 190 23.08 14.88 -10.80
N ARG A 191 22.96 16.07 -11.39
CA ARG A 191 22.98 17.35 -10.66
C ARG A 191 21.82 17.45 -9.67
N TRP A 192 20.63 17.01 -10.07
CA TRP A 192 19.44 16.97 -9.22
C TRP A 192 19.64 16.04 -8.02
N ALA A 193 20.17 14.83 -8.25
CA ALA A 193 20.45 13.87 -7.18
C ALA A 193 21.49 14.41 -6.18
N ALA A 194 22.56 15.04 -6.68
CA ALA A 194 23.56 15.68 -5.83
C ALA A 194 22.97 16.84 -5.00
N ALA A 195 22.08 17.64 -5.58
CA ALA A 195 21.37 18.71 -4.86
C ALA A 195 20.46 18.14 -3.76
N ARG A 196 19.69 17.09 -4.04
CA ARG A 196 18.84 16.40 -3.05
C ARG A 196 19.67 15.76 -1.93
N PHE A 197 20.80 15.15 -2.27
CA PHE A 197 21.71 14.59 -1.27
C PHE A 197 22.18 15.67 -0.29
N ARG A 198 22.65 16.82 -0.81
CA ARG A 198 23.06 17.95 0.01
C ARG A 198 21.89 18.51 0.84
N GLU A 199 20.69 18.56 0.28
CA GLU A 199 19.49 19.01 0.99
C GLU A 199 19.18 18.12 2.20
N TYR A 200 19.02 16.81 2.00
CA TYR A 200 18.57 15.89 3.05
C TYR A 200 19.66 15.54 4.06
N PHE A 201 20.92 15.43 3.65
CA PHE A 201 22.01 14.96 4.51
C PHE A 201 22.94 16.08 5.00
N THR A 202 22.76 17.33 4.55
CA THR A 202 23.59 18.45 5.00
C THR A 202 22.75 19.64 5.44
N LEU A 203 21.88 20.17 4.57
CA LEU A 203 21.16 21.41 4.85
C LEU A 203 20.08 21.23 5.92
N LEU A 204 19.23 20.19 5.80
CA LEU A 204 18.19 19.92 6.79
C LEU A 204 18.76 19.60 8.18
N PRO A 205 19.75 18.70 8.35
CA PRO A 205 20.39 18.49 9.65
C PRO A 205 21.01 19.78 10.22
N SER A 206 21.67 20.59 9.38
CA SER A 206 22.22 21.88 9.82
C SER A 206 21.14 22.85 10.29
N ALA A 207 19.97 22.87 9.65
CA ALA A 207 18.84 23.70 10.07
C ALA A 207 18.27 23.24 11.41
N ILE A 208 18.14 21.92 11.62
CA ILE A 208 17.72 21.35 12.90
C ILE A 208 18.71 21.72 14.00
N LEU A 209 20.02 21.57 13.78
CA LEU A 209 21.07 21.91 14.77
C LEU A 209 21.12 23.40 15.10
N LYS A 210 20.71 24.28 14.19
CA LYS A 210 20.57 25.72 14.47
C LYS A 210 19.38 26.01 15.39
N ASN A 211 18.26 25.33 15.16
CA ASN A 211 17.03 25.50 15.94
C ASN A 211 17.12 24.80 17.31
N PHE A 212 17.86 23.70 17.38
CA PHE A 212 18.09 22.90 18.58
C PHE A 212 19.60 22.70 18.76
N PRO A 213 20.32 23.70 19.32
CA PRO A 213 21.75 23.60 19.56
C PRO A 213 22.07 22.39 20.48
N PRO A 214 23.21 21.70 20.26
CA PRO A 214 23.59 20.53 21.07
C PRO A 214 23.69 20.80 22.58
N ALA A 215 23.93 22.05 22.98
CA ALA A 215 24.00 22.45 24.38
C ALA A 215 22.63 22.60 25.06
N GLN A 216 21.52 22.61 24.31
CA GLN A 216 20.16 22.82 24.84
C GLN A 216 19.55 21.54 25.42
N THR A 217 20.06 20.37 25.06
CA THR A 217 19.64 19.07 25.62
C THR A 217 20.35 18.79 26.95
N ARG A 218 19.76 19.28 28.04
CA ARG A 218 19.91 18.73 29.39
C ARG A 218 18.55 18.37 29.94
#